data_AF-A0A8B6M477-F1
#
_entry.id   AF-A0A8B6M477-F1
#
_cell.length_a   1.000
_cell.length_b   1.000
_cell.length_c   1.000
_cell.angle_alpha   90.00
_cell.angle_beta   90.00
_cell.angle_gamma   90.00
#
_symmetry.space_group_name_H-M   'P 1'
#
loop_
_entity.id
_entity.type
_entity.pdbx_description
1 polymer ?
#
loop_
_entity_poly.entity_id
_entity_poly.type
_entity_poly.pdbx_seq_one_letter_code
_entity_poly.pdbx_strand_id
1 'polypeptide(L)'
;MSESVSSLPANGRVACSKCFSGLTVWNETEVIAAGWHIVNNPMSWGAAEPQYLVLGVSKGTTQCEAISAKPHNDVPFDGFRPALAKALQLLGLLQTSETIESKISASEMEWGFGSMVRCALGLPTADNAIERSGTVVQRLAAMPADQSWITLCSSVFLRSLPASLRVVVLLSNDDGYIDACFGAIRRLRPSTRRINDVAYGDETITWVHIVHVGGPGKNHIASWFAGEGRQGGKRVAAQMALGKSTDVPVPEPQLEKVTTPSDFQAKAATMAKSARTPSVPRGVGKPIPVNPVRDAILQSMNAHASFRPHPSETIVGGTKYVSAFLGRNGRAIAFDKAVATKQPMWFRDDPHLRELMDKLRVPFVGYPPEKGRNSNLSKLAEFEGKALLRAFPQTAAEAIKIADAVVSGVPTGL
;
A
#
# COMPACT_ATOMS: atom_id res chain seq x y z
N MET A 1 10.39 2.30 -43.77
CA MET A 1 10.72 2.72 -42.39
C MET A 1 10.64 1.46 -41.54
N SER A 2 11.75 0.95 -41.01
CA SER A 2 11.70 -0.22 -40.11
C SER A 2 11.06 0.22 -38.79
N GLU A 3 9.90 -0.32 -38.45
CA GLU A 3 9.35 -0.17 -37.11
C GLU A 3 10.38 -0.73 -36.12
N SER A 4 10.93 0.11 -35.25
CA SER A 4 11.80 -0.41 -34.18
C SER A 4 10.90 -1.18 -33.22
N VAL A 5 11.01 -2.50 -33.22
CA VAL A 5 10.26 -3.37 -32.31
C VAL A 5 10.60 -2.94 -30.88
N SER A 6 9.62 -2.47 -30.11
CA SER A 6 9.85 -2.07 -28.73
C SER A 6 9.98 -3.29 -27.83
N SER A 7 11.17 -3.53 -27.30
CA SER A 7 11.45 -4.63 -26.39
C SER A 7 11.82 -4.14 -24.98
N LEU A 8 11.56 -4.97 -23.97
CA LEU A 8 12.16 -4.81 -22.65
C LEU A 8 13.65 -5.22 -22.71
N PRO A 9 14.48 -4.78 -21.73
CA PRO A 9 15.86 -5.23 -21.69
C PRO A 9 15.96 -6.76 -21.62
N ALA A 10 16.86 -7.33 -22.41
CA ALA A 10 17.14 -8.76 -22.42
C ALA A 10 17.62 -9.27 -21.05
N ASN A 11 17.49 -10.57 -20.82
CA ASN A 11 17.96 -11.24 -19.61
C ASN A 11 19.44 -10.94 -19.36
N GLY A 12 19.75 -10.23 -18.28
CA GLY A 12 21.11 -9.85 -17.92
C GLY A 12 21.22 -8.52 -17.20
N ARG A 13 22.45 -8.00 -17.19
CA ARG A 13 22.76 -6.63 -16.74
C ARG A 13 22.25 -5.65 -17.79
N VAL A 14 21.70 -4.53 -17.33
CA VAL A 14 21.17 -3.48 -18.21
C VAL A 14 22.14 -2.32 -18.25
N ALA A 15 22.47 -1.81 -19.44
CA ALA A 15 23.26 -0.59 -19.57
C ALA A 15 22.34 0.63 -19.41
N CYS A 16 22.28 1.18 -18.20
CA CYS A 16 21.53 2.42 -17.94
C CYS A 16 22.27 3.31 -16.94
N SER A 17 22.40 4.58 -17.28
CA SER A 17 23.07 5.61 -16.46
C SER A 17 22.16 6.81 -16.18
N LYS A 18 20.86 6.73 -16.50
CA LYS A 18 19.96 7.90 -16.55
C LYS A 18 19.87 8.70 -15.24
N CYS A 19 20.05 8.04 -14.09
CA CYS A 19 20.00 8.66 -12.77
C CYS A 19 21.34 9.19 -12.26
N PHE A 20 22.41 9.06 -13.04
CA PHE A 20 23.78 9.35 -12.63
C PHE A 20 24.40 10.39 -13.56
N SER A 21 25.18 11.31 -13.00
CA SER A 21 25.98 12.26 -13.78
C SER A 21 27.29 11.60 -14.20
N GLY A 22 27.48 11.39 -15.50
CA GLY A 22 28.74 10.89 -16.05
C GLY A 22 28.78 9.38 -16.33
N LEU A 23 29.99 8.85 -16.48
CA LEU A 23 30.23 7.43 -16.72
C LEU A 23 29.87 6.63 -15.47
N THR A 24 29.25 5.47 -15.68
CA THR A 24 28.82 4.60 -14.59
C THR A 24 29.41 3.20 -14.74
N VAL A 25 29.87 2.65 -13.62
CA VAL A 25 30.31 1.26 -13.50
C VAL A 25 29.22 0.48 -12.78
N TRP A 26 28.79 -0.63 -13.40
CA TRP A 26 27.68 -1.44 -12.88
C TRP A 26 28.04 -2.03 -11.51
N ASN A 27 27.13 -1.84 -10.56
CA ASN A 27 27.20 -2.21 -9.15
C ASN A 27 28.32 -1.56 -8.32
N GLU A 28 29.02 -0.57 -8.88
CA GLU A 28 30.06 0.19 -8.16
C GLU A 28 29.70 1.67 -8.05
N THR A 29 29.09 2.26 -9.09
CA THR A 29 28.66 3.65 -9.02
C THR A 29 27.46 3.80 -8.10
N GLU A 30 27.63 4.59 -7.06
CA GLU A 30 26.59 4.97 -6.11
C GLU A 30 26.48 6.48 -5.94
N VAL A 31 25.29 6.95 -5.58
CA VAL A 31 25.04 8.37 -5.32
C VAL A 31 24.05 8.54 -4.16
N ILE A 32 24.26 9.59 -3.36
CA ILE A 32 23.24 10.11 -2.45
C ILE A 32 22.57 11.31 -3.10
N ALA A 33 21.30 11.18 -3.45
CA ALA A 33 20.54 12.23 -4.11
C ALA A 33 19.13 12.33 -3.52
N ALA A 34 18.71 13.56 -3.17
CA ALA A 34 17.38 13.82 -2.59
C ALA A 34 17.02 12.93 -1.37
N GLY A 35 18.02 12.62 -0.54
CA GLY A 35 17.85 11.75 0.64
C GLY A 35 17.71 10.25 0.32
N TRP A 36 18.09 9.83 -0.88
CA TRP A 36 18.15 8.44 -1.31
C TRP A 36 19.58 8.01 -1.59
N HIS A 37 19.92 6.79 -1.18
CA HIS A 37 21.11 6.07 -1.67
C HIS A 37 20.71 5.23 -2.88
N ILE A 38 21.43 5.38 -3.98
CA ILE A 38 21.14 4.72 -5.25
C ILE A 38 22.40 4.03 -5.73
N VAL A 39 22.31 2.73 -6.07
CA VAL A 39 23.42 1.98 -6.66
C VAL A 39 23.07 1.61 -8.10
N ASN A 40 23.95 1.92 -9.04
CA ASN A 40 23.74 1.63 -10.45
C ASN A 40 23.91 0.14 -10.73
N ASN A 41 22.86 -0.65 -10.56
CA ASN A 41 22.91 -2.09 -10.86
C ASN A 41 21.66 -2.63 -11.57
N PRO A 42 21.09 -1.94 -12.58
CA PRO A 42 19.86 -2.35 -13.24
C PRO A 42 20.02 -3.74 -13.91
N MET A 43 18.97 -4.54 -13.80
CA MET A 43 18.91 -5.91 -14.28
C MET A 43 17.53 -6.23 -14.85
N SER A 44 17.51 -7.23 -15.72
CA SER A 44 16.30 -7.84 -16.26
C SER A 44 16.47 -9.35 -16.26
N TRP A 45 15.37 -10.08 -16.11
CA TRP A 45 15.36 -11.53 -16.19
C TRP A 45 14.20 -12.01 -17.06
N GLY A 46 14.39 -13.15 -17.71
CA GLY A 46 13.38 -13.74 -18.57
C GLY A 46 13.30 -13.07 -19.96
N ALA A 47 12.13 -13.16 -20.57
CA ALA A 47 11.86 -12.71 -21.92
C ALA A 47 11.98 -11.19 -22.08
N ALA A 48 12.52 -10.75 -23.21
CA ALA A 48 12.53 -9.34 -23.64
C ALA A 48 11.16 -8.91 -24.24
N GLU A 49 10.36 -9.87 -24.70
CA GLU A 49 9.02 -9.64 -25.26
C GLU A 49 7.95 -10.49 -24.54
N PRO A 50 7.82 -10.36 -23.21
CA PRO A 50 6.96 -11.22 -22.42
C PRO A 50 5.47 -10.95 -22.64
N GLN A 51 4.65 -11.96 -22.40
CA GLN A 51 3.20 -11.80 -22.19
C GLN A 51 2.88 -11.36 -20.75
N TYR A 52 3.69 -11.81 -19.78
CA TYR A 52 3.54 -11.54 -18.36
C TYR A 52 4.82 -10.91 -17.79
N LEU A 53 4.69 -9.74 -17.16
CA LEU A 53 5.82 -9.04 -16.53
C LEU A 53 5.62 -8.92 -15.02
N VAL A 54 6.56 -9.39 -14.22
CA VAL A 54 6.54 -9.25 -12.75
C VAL A 54 7.54 -8.20 -12.30
N LEU A 55 7.06 -7.16 -11.60
CA LEU A 55 7.86 -6.03 -11.13
C LEU A 55 7.85 -5.93 -9.61
N GLY A 56 9.03 -6.09 -9.00
CA GLY A 56 9.29 -5.62 -7.64
C GLY A 56 9.31 -4.09 -7.54
N VAL A 57 9.49 -3.54 -6.34
CA VAL A 57 9.66 -2.08 -6.16
C VAL A 57 11.06 -1.64 -6.60
N SER A 58 12.06 -2.18 -5.92
CA SER A 58 13.50 -2.02 -6.19
C SER A 58 14.23 -3.26 -5.62
N LYS A 59 15.56 -3.32 -5.76
CA LYS A 59 16.34 -4.38 -5.12
C LYS A 59 16.39 -4.22 -3.61
N GLY A 60 16.11 -5.30 -2.88
CA GLY A 60 16.25 -5.37 -1.41
C GLY A 60 17.69 -5.70 -0.98
N THR A 61 18.00 -5.62 0.31
CA THR A 61 19.34 -5.86 0.87
C THR A 61 19.95 -7.19 0.41
N THR A 62 19.24 -8.31 0.60
CA THR A 62 19.71 -9.64 0.18
C THR A 62 19.96 -9.74 -1.32
N GLN A 63 19.15 -9.06 -2.15
CA GLN A 63 19.38 -9.04 -3.59
C GLN A 63 20.62 -8.23 -3.97
N CYS A 64 20.86 -7.10 -3.30
CA CYS A 64 22.07 -6.29 -3.52
C CYS A 64 23.34 -7.06 -3.14
N GLU A 65 23.33 -7.84 -2.07
CA GLU A 65 24.45 -8.69 -1.66
C GLU A 65 24.66 -9.85 -2.65
N ALA A 66 23.56 -10.48 -3.08
CA ALA A 66 23.61 -11.63 -4.00
C ALA A 66 24.05 -11.25 -5.42
N ILE A 67 23.89 -10.00 -5.85
CA ILE A 67 24.04 -9.58 -7.25
C ILE A 67 25.45 -9.81 -7.82
N SER A 68 26.46 -9.75 -6.95
CA SER A 68 27.87 -10.01 -7.30
C SER A 68 28.33 -11.42 -6.88
N ALA A 69 27.58 -12.08 -6.00
CA ALA A 69 27.97 -13.34 -5.37
C ALA A 69 27.29 -14.58 -5.96
N LYS A 70 26.16 -14.40 -6.67
CA LYS A 70 25.35 -15.51 -7.21
C LYS A 70 25.24 -15.43 -8.73
N PRO A 71 24.98 -16.57 -9.40
CA PRO A 71 24.56 -16.58 -10.80
C PRO A 71 23.36 -15.66 -11.04
N HIS A 72 23.33 -15.00 -12.20
CA HIS A 72 22.32 -13.97 -12.54
C HIS A 72 20.88 -14.41 -12.27
N ASN A 73 20.52 -15.62 -12.70
CA ASN A 73 19.17 -16.17 -12.56
C ASN A 73 18.84 -16.64 -11.15
N ASP A 74 19.79 -16.68 -10.22
CA ASP A 74 19.57 -17.08 -8.82
C ASP A 74 19.27 -15.88 -7.90
N VAL A 75 19.52 -14.65 -8.38
CA VAL A 75 19.30 -13.41 -7.62
C VAL A 75 17.82 -13.05 -7.43
N PRO A 76 16.95 -13.04 -8.46
CA PRO A 76 15.61 -12.48 -8.32
C PRO A 76 14.73 -13.36 -7.43
N PHE A 77 14.04 -12.70 -6.50
CA PHE A 77 13.10 -13.29 -5.55
C PHE A 77 13.63 -14.48 -4.74
N ASP A 78 14.94 -14.58 -4.56
CA ASP A 78 15.56 -15.65 -3.79
C ASP A 78 14.92 -15.80 -2.40
N GLY A 79 14.64 -17.04 -2.00
CA GLY A 79 13.88 -17.38 -0.79
C GLY A 79 12.38 -17.06 -0.81
N PHE A 80 11.86 -16.39 -1.86
CA PHE A 80 10.45 -16.01 -1.99
C PHE A 80 9.75 -16.58 -3.22
N ARG A 81 10.47 -17.28 -4.11
CA ARG A 81 9.93 -17.88 -5.33
C ARG A 81 8.73 -18.81 -5.12
N PRO A 82 8.69 -19.70 -4.09
CA PRO A 82 7.50 -20.53 -3.85
C PRO A 82 6.26 -19.72 -3.51
N ALA A 83 6.42 -18.64 -2.73
CA ALA A 83 5.33 -17.74 -2.38
C ALA A 83 4.85 -16.93 -3.58
N LEU A 84 5.77 -16.48 -4.44
CA LEU A 84 5.44 -15.82 -5.69
C LEU A 84 4.71 -16.75 -6.66
N ALA A 85 5.17 -18.00 -6.81
CA ALA A 85 4.52 -19.03 -7.62
C ALA A 85 3.07 -19.23 -7.16
N LYS A 86 2.88 -19.44 -5.85
CA LYS A 86 1.53 -19.58 -5.26
C LYS A 86 0.66 -18.35 -5.53
N ALA A 87 1.20 -17.13 -5.44
CA ALA A 87 0.44 -15.92 -5.72
C ALA A 87 -0.02 -15.85 -7.18
N LEU A 88 0.86 -16.16 -8.13
CA LEU A 88 0.54 -16.15 -9.57
C LEU A 88 -0.42 -17.28 -9.96
N GLN A 89 -0.33 -18.44 -9.30
CA GLN A 89 -1.27 -19.55 -9.44
C GLN A 89 -2.67 -19.16 -8.96
N LEU A 90 -2.77 -18.48 -7.81
CA LEU A 90 -4.06 -17.98 -7.32
C LEU A 90 -4.66 -16.93 -8.25
N LEU A 91 -3.84 -16.17 -8.98
CA LEU A 91 -4.31 -15.28 -10.05
C LEU A 91 -4.60 -16.00 -11.37
N GLY A 92 -4.39 -17.32 -11.44
CA GLY A 92 -4.56 -18.10 -12.67
C GLY A 92 -3.64 -17.68 -13.81
N LEU A 93 -2.50 -17.05 -13.49
CA LEU A 93 -1.47 -16.66 -14.46
C LEU A 93 -0.42 -17.76 -14.63
N LEU A 94 -0.15 -18.53 -13.57
CA LEU A 94 0.79 -19.65 -13.57
C LEU A 94 0.03 -20.95 -13.30
N GLN A 95 0.35 -22.06 -13.98
CA GLN A 95 -0.29 -23.34 -13.71
C GLN A 95 0.16 -23.91 -12.36
N THR A 96 -0.66 -24.77 -11.75
CA THR A 96 -0.38 -25.38 -10.44
C THR A 96 0.86 -26.28 -10.43
N SER A 97 1.23 -26.85 -11.57
CA SER A 97 2.43 -27.67 -11.76
C SER A 97 3.69 -26.84 -12.04
N GLU A 98 3.55 -25.58 -12.42
CA GLU A 98 4.67 -24.72 -12.80
C GLU A 98 5.30 -24.03 -11.59
N THR A 99 6.59 -23.73 -11.71
CA THR A 99 7.39 -23.04 -10.70
C THR A 99 8.01 -21.77 -11.27
N ILE A 100 8.31 -20.81 -10.39
CA ILE A 100 8.97 -19.56 -10.81
C ILE A 100 10.40 -19.80 -11.24
N GLU A 101 11.07 -20.80 -10.68
CA GLU A 101 12.44 -21.19 -11.04
C GLU A 101 12.55 -21.48 -12.55
N SER A 102 11.58 -22.19 -13.12
CA SER A 102 11.56 -22.49 -14.55
C SER A 102 11.38 -21.27 -15.44
N LYS A 103 10.79 -20.19 -14.90
CA LYS A 103 10.49 -18.95 -15.63
C LYS A 103 11.62 -17.93 -15.57
N ILE A 104 12.59 -18.09 -14.67
CA ILE A 104 13.74 -17.18 -14.56
C ILE A 104 14.92 -17.80 -15.33
N SER A 105 14.83 -17.70 -16.66
CA SER A 105 15.81 -18.25 -17.60
C SER A 105 16.11 -17.26 -18.73
N ALA A 106 17.30 -17.36 -19.33
CA ALA A 106 17.62 -16.64 -20.57
C ALA A 106 16.83 -17.16 -21.79
N SER A 107 16.32 -18.40 -21.70
CA SER A 107 15.50 -19.04 -22.74
C SER A 107 13.99 -18.87 -22.52
N GLU A 108 13.57 -18.14 -21.48
CA GLU A 108 12.16 -17.87 -21.22
C GLU A 108 11.60 -16.93 -22.29
N MET A 109 10.38 -17.19 -22.74
CA MET A 109 9.76 -16.48 -23.87
C MET A 109 8.47 -15.74 -23.48
N GLU A 110 7.81 -16.13 -22.40
CA GLU A 110 6.52 -15.58 -21.99
C GLU A 110 6.60 -14.70 -20.74
N TRP A 111 7.59 -14.95 -19.88
CA TRP A 111 7.72 -14.28 -18.59
C TRP A 111 8.93 -13.35 -18.53
N GLY A 112 8.70 -12.12 -18.12
CA GLY A 112 9.74 -11.15 -17.80
C GLY A 112 9.70 -10.79 -16.31
N PHE A 113 10.87 -10.48 -15.74
CA PHE A 113 10.98 -10.07 -14.35
C PHE A 113 11.88 -8.85 -14.19
N GLY A 114 11.56 -8.04 -13.20
CA GLY A 114 12.30 -6.82 -12.91
C GLY A 114 11.78 -6.07 -11.70
N SER A 115 11.97 -4.75 -11.74
CA SER A 115 11.46 -3.84 -10.73
C SER A 115 11.03 -2.51 -11.36
N MET A 116 10.09 -1.84 -10.71
CA MET A 116 9.62 -0.50 -11.10
C MET A 116 10.76 0.51 -11.10
N VAL A 117 11.65 0.43 -10.11
CA VAL A 117 12.95 1.12 -10.13
C VAL A 117 14.03 0.06 -10.31
N ARG A 118 14.72 0.10 -11.46
CA ARG A 118 15.69 -0.92 -11.85
C ARG A 118 16.96 -0.92 -11.00
N CYS A 119 17.42 0.25 -10.56
CA CYS A 119 18.56 0.38 -9.64
C CYS A 119 18.17 -0.01 -8.22
N ALA A 120 19.17 -0.35 -7.39
CA ALA A 120 18.93 -0.47 -5.95
C ALA A 120 18.65 0.90 -5.35
N LEU A 121 17.64 0.97 -4.49
CA LEU A 121 17.31 2.15 -3.69
C LEU A 121 17.43 1.82 -2.22
N GLY A 122 17.93 2.77 -1.46
CA GLY A 122 17.96 2.73 -0.01
C GLY A 122 17.80 4.11 0.62
N LEU A 123 17.47 4.11 1.89
CA LEU A 123 17.35 5.30 2.72
C LEU A 123 18.53 5.33 3.69
N PRO A 124 19.37 6.38 3.68
CA PRO A 124 20.36 6.60 4.72
C PRO A 124 19.67 6.73 6.08
N THR A 125 20.19 6.05 7.09
CA THR A 125 19.75 6.14 8.49
C THR A 125 20.71 7.03 9.29
N ALA A 126 20.32 7.36 10.52
CA ALA A 126 21.12 8.24 11.38
C ALA A 126 22.49 7.65 11.78
N ASP A 127 22.62 6.32 11.77
CA ASP A 127 23.84 5.55 12.01
C ASP A 127 24.62 5.25 10.72
N ASN A 128 24.34 5.96 9.62
CA ASN A 128 24.93 5.77 8.29
C ASN A 128 24.70 4.38 7.66
N ALA A 129 23.80 3.57 8.22
CA ALA A 129 23.33 2.37 7.54
C ALA A 129 22.39 2.73 6.38
N ILE A 130 22.18 1.78 5.46
CA ILE A 130 21.26 1.95 4.32
C ILE A 130 20.08 0.99 4.44
N GLU A 131 18.90 1.51 4.74
CA GLU A 131 17.66 0.74 4.82
C GLU A 131 17.06 0.54 3.43
N ARG A 132 16.84 -0.72 3.02
CA ARG A 132 16.27 -1.08 1.69
C ARG A 132 14.93 -1.81 1.77
N SER A 133 14.23 -1.73 2.90
CA SER A 133 12.99 -2.49 3.13
C SER A 133 11.87 -1.60 3.66
N GLY A 134 10.61 -2.01 3.50
CA GLY A 134 9.41 -1.46 4.17
C GLY A 134 9.15 0.03 3.96
N THR A 135 9.93 0.89 4.63
CA THR A 135 9.85 2.35 4.57
C THR A 135 10.16 2.90 3.18
N VAL A 136 11.02 2.21 2.41
CA VAL A 136 11.36 2.57 1.02
C VAL A 136 10.11 2.69 0.16
N VAL A 137 9.17 1.75 0.24
CA VAL A 137 7.93 1.76 -0.57
C VAL A 137 7.09 3.00 -0.26
N GLN A 138 6.90 3.28 1.03
CA GLN A 138 6.09 4.41 1.49
C GLN A 138 6.75 5.76 1.13
N ARG A 139 8.07 5.87 1.29
CA ARG A 139 8.83 7.08 0.96
C ARG A 139 8.85 7.32 -0.54
N LEU A 140 9.01 6.26 -1.33
CA LEU A 140 9.00 6.33 -2.79
C LEU A 140 7.63 6.74 -3.32
N ALA A 141 6.56 6.20 -2.74
CA ALA A 141 5.18 6.57 -3.08
C ALA A 141 4.84 8.02 -2.72
N ALA A 142 5.45 8.57 -1.66
CA ALA A 142 5.26 9.94 -1.24
C ALA A 142 6.09 10.98 -2.03
N MET A 143 6.96 10.54 -2.95
CA MET A 143 7.77 11.46 -3.74
C MET A 143 6.90 12.26 -4.73
N PRO A 144 7.14 13.57 -4.87
CA PRO A 144 6.60 14.35 -5.98
C PRO A 144 6.90 13.71 -7.34
N ALA A 145 5.96 13.80 -8.27
CA ALA A 145 6.03 13.07 -9.54
C ALA A 145 7.26 13.41 -10.40
N ASP A 146 7.69 14.67 -10.36
CA ASP A 146 8.86 15.25 -11.04
C ASP A 146 10.19 14.81 -10.43
N GLN A 147 10.19 14.39 -9.16
CA GLN A 147 11.37 13.90 -8.44
C GLN A 147 11.36 12.38 -8.27
N SER A 148 10.26 11.72 -8.63
CA SER A 148 10.04 10.30 -8.35
C SER A 148 10.91 9.39 -9.21
N TRP A 149 11.68 8.51 -8.55
CA TRP A 149 12.42 7.43 -9.22
C TRP A 149 11.49 6.49 -9.99
N ILE A 150 10.23 6.31 -9.55
CA ILE A 150 9.23 5.53 -10.30
C ILE A 150 8.96 6.19 -11.64
N THR A 151 8.65 7.50 -11.66
CA THR A 151 8.37 8.23 -12.90
C THR A 151 9.57 8.18 -13.84
N LEU A 152 10.78 8.44 -13.33
CA LEU A 152 11.98 8.45 -14.15
C LEU A 152 12.25 7.07 -14.76
N CYS A 153 12.26 6.01 -13.94
CA CYS A 153 12.61 4.67 -14.40
C CYS A 153 11.54 4.06 -15.32
N SER A 154 10.25 4.26 -15.01
CA SER A 154 9.15 3.84 -15.89
C SER A 154 9.21 4.56 -17.24
N SER A 155 9.61 5.84 -17.29
CA SER A 155 9.75 6.57 -18.56
C SER A 155 10.85 6.03 -19.48
N VAL A 156 11.78 5.26 -18.93
CA VAL A 156 12.87 4.60 -19.67
C VAL A 156 12.45 3.19 -20.08
N PHE A 157 11.95 2.38 -19.14
CA PHE A 157 11.75 0.94 -19.37
C PHE A 157 10.32 0.53 -19.68
N LEU A 158 9.34 1.38 -19.40
CA LEU A 158 7.91 1.06 -19.56
C LEU A 158 7.20 2.02 -20.53
N ARG A 159 7.94 2.93 -21.16
CA ARG A 159 7.39 3.86 -22.18
C ARG A 159 6.95 3.10 -23.43
N SER A 160 7.81 2.22 -23.92
CA SER A 160 7.56 1.42 -25.11
C SER A 160 7.56 -0.04 -24.69
N LEU A 161 6.37 -0.63 -24.65
CA LEU A 161 6.16 -2.00 -24.17
C LEU A 161 5.92 -2.94 -25.37
N PRO A 162 6.43 -4.19 -25.31
CA PRO A 162 6.20 -5.18 -26.36
C PRO A 162 4.72 -5.38 -26.67
N ALA A 163 4.39 -5.57 -27.95
CA ALA A 163 3.02 -5.83 -28.38
C ALA A 163 2.47 -7.17 -27.85
N SER A 164 3.33 -8.08 -27.39
CA SER A 164 2.97 -9.35 -26.74
C SER A 164 2.51 -9.16 -25.29
N LEU A 165 2.87 -8.06 -24.62
CA LEU A 165 2.59 -7.86 -23.21
C LEU A 165 1.08 -7.72 -22.95
N ARG A 166 0.58 -8.46 -21.96
CA ARG A 166 -0.84 -8.46 -21.56
C ARG A 166 -1.03 -8.09 -20.11
N VAL A 167 -0.17 -8.59 -19.23
CA VAL A 167 -0.34 -8.40 -17.78
C VAL A 167 0.98 -7.97 -17.14
N VAL A 168 0.89 -6.95 -16.29
CA VAL A 168 1.99 -6.54 -15.41
C VAL A 168 1.58 -6.73 -13.96
N VAL A 169 2.30 -7.59 -13.25
CA VAL A 169 2.10 -7.86 -11.82
C VAL A 169 3.08 -7.02 -11.01
N LEU A 170 2.57 -6.11 -10.18
CA LEU A 170 3.38 -5.28 -9.28
C LEU A 170 3.37 -5.83 -7.86
N LEU A 171 4.56 -6.02 -7.29
CA LEU A 171 4.75 -6.59 -5.96
C LEU A 171 4.70 -5.52 -4.88
N SER A 172 3.51 -5.01 -4.62
CA SER A 172 3.11 -4.26 -3.42
C SER A 172 1.70 -3.77 -3.66
N ASN A 173 0.82 -4.02 -2.68
CA ASN A 173 -0.55 -3.55 -2.70
C ASN A 173 -0.79 -2.44 -1.66
N ASP A 174 0.27 -1.75 -1.22
CA ASP A 174 0.14 -0.52 -0.45
C ASP A 174 -0.60 0.55 -1.28
N ASP A 175 -1.61 1.19 -0.70
CA ASP A 175 -2.50 2.10 -1.46
C ASP A 175 -1.72 3.27 -2.06
N GLY A 176 -0.80 3.86 -1.30
CA GLY A 176 0.03 4.97 -1.78
C GLY A 176 0.95 4.55 -2.91
N TYR A 177 1.52 3.35 -2.81
CA TYR A 177 2.34 2.79 -3.89
C TYR A 177 1.53 2.49 -5.16
N ILE A 178 0.31 1.97 -5.02
CA ILE A 178 -0.63 1.76 -6.14
C ILE A 178 -0.91 3.10 -6.83
N ASP A 179 -1.27 4.14 -6.07
CA ASP A 179 -1.53 5.47 -6.59
C ASP A 179 -0.33 6.07 -7.33
N ALA A 180 0.87 5.94 -6.76
CA ALA A 180 2.11 6.43 -7.37
C ALA A 180 2.42 5.71 -8.70
N CYS A 181 2.28 4.38 -8.73
CA CYS A 181 2.49 3.60 -9.95
C CYS A 181 1.43 3.94 -11.02
N PHE A 182 0.15 3.98 -10.64
CA PHE A 182 -0.93 4.38 -11.55
C PHE A 182 -0.68 5.76 -12.15
N GLY A 183 -0.28 6.74 -11.33
CA GLY A 183 0.04 8.09 -11.81
C GLY A 183 1.21 8.11 -12.81
N ALA A 184 2.25 7.32 -12.56
CA ALA A 184 3.39 7.20 -13.48
C ALA A 184 2.99 6.51 -14.79
N ILE A 185 2.27 5.39 -14.73
CA ILE A 185 1.83 4.66 -15.93
C ILE A 185 0.85 5.50 -16.75
N ARG A 186 -0.13 6.17 -16.13
CA ARG A 186 -1.09 7.02 -16.83
C ARG A 186 -0.43 8.19 -17.56
N ARG A 187 0.71 8.71 -17.07
CA ARG A 187 1.49 9.72 -17.80
C ARG A 187 2.12 9.16 -19.08
N LEU A 188 2.57 7.91 -19.06
CA LEU A 188 3.14 7.22 -20.22
C LEU A 188 2.06 6.72 -21.19
N ARG A 189 0.90 6.33 -20.64
CA ARG A 189 -0.22 5.72 -21.34
C ARG A 189 -1.53 6.41 -20.91
N PRO A 190 -1.87 7.57 -21.51
CA PRO A 190 -3.03 8.38 -21.09
C PRO A 190 -4.39 7.65 -21.13
N SER A 191 -4.51 6.60 -21.95
CA SER A 191 -5.69 5.73 -22.04
C SER A 191 -5.90 4.84 -20.81
N THR A 192 -4.89 4.68 -19.94
CA THR A 192 -4.97 3.82 -18.76
C THR A 192 -5.98 4.35 -17.73
N ARG A 193 -6.93 3.49 -17.33
CA ARG A 193 -8.00 3.80 -16.35
C ARG A 193 -7.95 2.82 -15.18
N ARG A 194 -8.44 3.26 -14.02
CA ARG A 194 -8.64 2.36 -12.88
C ARG A 194 -9.73 1.34 -13.23
N ILE A 195 -9.45 0.07 -12.96
CA ILE A 195 -10.41 -1.03 -13.04
C ILE A 195 -11.02 -1.22 -11.64
N ASN A 196 -10.19 -1.24 -10.60
CA ASN A 196 -10.58 -1.28 -9.19
C ASN A 196 -9.45 -0.74 -8.28
N ASP A 197 -9.53 -1.01 -6.98
CA ASP A 197 -8.58 -0.52 -5.97
C ASP A 197 -7.14 -1.03 -6.16
N VAL A 198 -6.94 -2.18 -6.82
CA VAL A 198 -5.63 -2.82 -6.99
C VAL A 198 -5.23 -3.01 -8.45
N ALA A 199 -6.06 -2.60 -9.40
CA ALA A 199 -5.80 -2.79 -10.81
C ALA A 199 -6.21 -1.60 -11.67
N TYR A 200 -5.48 -1.42 -12.75
CA TYR A 200 -5.72 -0.41 -13.79
C TYR A 200 -5.20 -0.91 -15.12
N GLY A 201 -5.70 -0.37 -16.23
CA GLY A 201 -5.30 -0.84 -17.54
C GLY A 201 -5.94 -0.06 -18.67
N ASP A 202 -5.62 -0.51 -19.87
CA ASP A 202 -6.30 -0.16 -21.11
C ASP A 202 -6.74 -1.47 -21.80
N GLU A 203 -7.18 -1.40 -23.07
CA GLU A 203 -7.63 -2.57 -23.83
C GLU A 203 -6.51 -3.59 -24.10
N THR A 204 -5.25 -3.20 -23.93
CA THR A 204 -4.07 -4.00 -24.28
C THR A 204 -3.35 -4.58 -23.08
N ILE A 205 -3.22 -3.81 -21.99
CA ILE A 205 -2.41 -4.18 -20.83
C ILE A 205 -3.19 -3.95 -19.54
N THR A 206 -3.23 -4.99 -18.71
CA THR A 206 -3.73 -4.92 -17.32
C THR A 206 -2.57 -4.88 -16.34
N TRP A 207 -2.55 -3.87 -15.48
CA TRP A 207 -1.62 -3.72 -14.38
C TRP A 207 -2.34 -4.12 -13.10
N VAL A 208 -1.78 -5.08 -12.37
CA VAL A 208 -2.39 -5.63 -11.17
C VAL A 208 -1.39 -5.64 -10.02
N HIS A 209 -1.82 -5.13 -8.87
CA HIS A 209 -1.03 -5.08 -7.65
C HIS A 209 -1.37 -6.24 -6.72
N ILE A 210 -0.34 -6.96 -6.27
CA ILE A 210 -0.48 -8.01 -5.26
C ILE A 210 0.30 -7.68 -4.00
N VAL A 211 0.01 -8.42 -2.93
CA VAL A 211 0.78 -8.33 -1.69
C VAL A 211 2.27 -8.62 -1.98
N HIS A 212 3.17 -7.88 -1.32
CA HIS A 212 4.59 -8.16 -1.44
C HIS A 212 4.93 -9.51 -0.79
N VAL A 213 5.64 -10.39 -1.52
CA VAL A 213 5.89 -11.78 -1.11
C VAL A 213 7.08 -11.96 -0.14
N GLY A 214 7.93 -10.94 -0.01
CA GLY A 214 9.05 -10.89 0.94
C GLY A 214 8.93 -9.80 2.03
N GLY A 215 9.94 -9.70 2.89
CA GLY A 215 10.08 -8.60 3.86
C GLY A 215 8.86 -8.41 4.80
N PRO A 216 8.48 -7.16 5.12
CA PRO A 216 7.31 -6.85 5.96
C PRO A 216 5.96 -7.38 5.42
N GLY A 217 5.87 -7.65 4.11
CA GLY A 217 4.68 -8.21 3.47
C GLY A 217 4.34 -9.64 3.92
N LYS A 218 5.29 -10.36 4.55
CA LYS A 218 5.07 -11.68 5.15
C LYS A 218 3.92 -11.69 6.17
N ASN A 219 3.67 -10.57 6.86
CA ASN A 219 2.60 -10.48 7.84
C ASN A 219 1.20 -10.43 7.20
N HIS A 220 1.12 -10.19 5.89
CA HIS A 220 -0.12 -10.01 5.15
C HIS A 220 -0.35 -11.09 4.09
N ILE A 221 0.71 -11.82 3.71
CA ILE A 221 0.64 -12.83 2.66
C ILE A 221 -0.26 -14.02 3.02
N ALA A 222 -0.31 -14.41 4.30
CA ALA A 222 -1.15 -15.51 4.76
C ALA A 222 -2.64 -15.18 4.56
N SER A 223 -3.10 -14.01 5.02
CA SER A 223 -4.48 -13.54 4.81
C SER A 223 -4.78 -13.30 3.34
N TRP A 224 -3.82 -12.81 2.55
CA TRP A 224 -3.99 -12.69 1.10
C TRP A 224 -4.23 -14.05 0.44
N PHE A 225 -3.41 -15.07 0.75
CA PHE A 225 -3.58 -16.43 0.26
C PHE A 225 -4.89 -17.06 0.70
N ALA A 226 -5.26 -16.90 1.97
CA ALA A 226 -6.51 -17.43 2.51
C ALA A 226 -7.76 -16.74 1.91
N GLY A 227 -7.61 -15.54 1.34
CA GLY A 227 -8.77 -14.76 0.92
C GLY A 227 -9.47 -14.05 2.07
N GLU A 228 -8.76 -13.78 3.16
CA GLU A 228 -9.35 -13.25 4.38
C GLU A 228 -9.12 -11.75 4.57
N GLY A 229 -10.16 -11.09 5.10
CA GLY A 229 -10.13 -9.68 5.46
C GLY A 229 -9.72 -8.76 4.32
N ARG A 230 -9.02 -7.67 4.66
CA ARG A 230 -8.63 -6.64 3.69
C ARG A 230 -7.71 -7.18 2.60
N GLN A 231 -6.79 -8.07 2.95
CA GLN A 231 -5.82 -8.62 1.99
C GLN A 231 -6.49 -9.63 1.06
N GLY A 232 -7.41 -10.43 1.58
CA GLY A 232 -8.28 -11.29 0.78
C GLY A 232 -9.12 -10.53 -0.24
N GLY A 233 -9.78 -9.45 0.18
CA GLY A 233 -10.53 -8.60 -0.73
C GLY A 233 -9.67 -8.04 -1.87
N LYS A 234 -8.42 -7.67 -1.58
CA LYS A 234 -7.45 -7.27 -2.61
C LYS A 234 -7.06 -8.40 -3.56
N ARG A 235 -6.99 -9.65 -3.09
CA ARG A 235 -6.79 -10.83 -3.97
C ARG A 235 -7.97 -11.00 -4.93
N VAL A 236 -9.20 -10.97 -4.41
CA VAL A 236 -10.41 -11.11 -5.23
C VAL A 236 -10.49 -10.00 -6.27
N ALA A 237 -10.23 -8.75 -5.89
CA ALA A 237 -10.20 -7.63 -6.83
C ALA A 237 -9.12 -7.81 -7.93
N ALA A 238 -7.95 -8.36 -7.59
CA ALA A 238 -6.91 -8.69 -8.57
C ALA A 238 -7.37 -9.79 -9.54
N GLN A 239 -8.07 -10.83 -9.06
CA GLN A 239 -8.61 -11.90 -9.90
C GLN A 239 -9.70 -11.38 -10.86
N MET A 240 -10.62 -10.56 -10.35
CA MET A 240 -11.67 -9.93 -11.16
C MET A 240 -11.08 -9.09 -12.30
N ALA A 241 -10.03 -8.31 -12.03
CA ALA A 241 -9.38 -7.48 -13.05
C ALA A 241 -8.72 -8.31 -14.16
N LEU A 242 -8.34 -9.55 -13.87
CA LEU A 242 -7.74 -10.48 -14.84
C LEU A 242 -8.77 -11.35 -15.57
N GLY A 243 -10.07 -11.05 -15.42
CA GLY A 243 -11.14 -11.87 -16.00
C GLY A 243 -11.22 -13.28 -15.43
N LYS A 244 -10.56 -13.54 -14.29
CA LYS A 244 -10.67 -14.80 -13.57
C LYS A 244 -11.89 -14.69 -12.68
N SER A 245 -13.05 -15.07 -13.24
CA SER A 245 -14.25 -15.29 -12.44
C SER A 245 -13.91 -16.33 -11.38
N THR A 246 -13.80 -15.90 -10.13
CA THR A 246 -14.28 -16.76 -9.07
C THR A 246 -15.79 -16.55 -9.09
N ASP A 247 -16.58 -17.59 -9.33
CA ASP A 247 -18.03 -17.60 -9.04
C ASP A 247 -18.23 -17.50 -7.52
N VAL A 248 -17.78 -16.39 -6.96
CA VAL A 248 -18.05 -15.94 -5.62
C VAL A 248 -18.85 -14.67 -5.86
N PRO A 249 -20.16 -14.68 -5.56
CA PRO A 249 -20.92 -13.45 -5.52
C PRO A 249 -20.11 -12.44 -4.72
N VAL A 250 -19.94 -11.22 -5.25
CA VAL A 250 -19.70 -10.09 -4.34
C VAL A 250 -20.79 -10.24 -3.29
N PRO A 251 -20.49 -10.41 -1.98
CA PRO A 251 -21.55 -10.49 -1.01
C PRO A 251 -22.24 -9.14 -1.08
N GLU A 252 -23.43 -9.11 -1.68
CA GLU A 252 -24.45 -8.18 -1.25
C GLU A 252 -24.50 -8.32 0.28
N PRO A 253 -24.56 -7.22 1.05
CA PRO A 253 -24.61 -7.30 2.50
C PRO A 253 -25.92 -7.99 2.90
N GLN A 254 -25.92 -9.32 2.94
CA GLN A 254 -27.02 -10.08 3.46
C GLN A 254 -26.99 -9.90 4.98
N LEU A 255 -28.02 -9.22 5.48
CA LEU A 255 -28.40 -9.26 6.88
C LEU A 255 -28.69 -10.71 7.25
N GLU A 256 -27.70 -11.47 7.69
CA GLU A 256 -27.97 -12.76 8.31
C GLU A 256 -28.52 -12.55 9.72
N LYS A 257 -29.71 -13.11 9.92
CA LYS A 257 -30.43 -13.13 11.18
C LYS A 257 -29.60 -13.85 12.24
N VAL A 258 -29.39 -13.15 13.36
CA VAL A 258 -28.80 -13.63 14.60
C VAL A 258 -29.50 -14.92 15.04
N THR A 259 -28.77 -16.03 15.04
CA THR A 259 -29.09 -17.19 15.88
C THR A 259 -28.34 -17.08 17.21
N THR A 260 -29.00 -17.58 18.24
CA THR A 260 -28.78 -17.35 19.67
C THR A 260 -27.46 -17.88 20.23
N PRO A 261 -27.00 -17.37 21.40
CA PRO A 261 -25.69 -17.67 21.94
C PRO A 261 -25.70 -18.89 22.88
N SER A 262 -25.05 -20.00 22.51
CA SER A 262 -24.68 -21.04 23.50
C SER A 262 -23.25 -21.60 23.41
N ASP A 263 -22.45 -21.32 22.38
CA ASP A 263 -21.23 -22.14 22.16
C ASP A 263 -19.88 -21.45 22.44
N PHE A 264 -19.85 -20.40 23.28
CA PHE A 264 -18.60 -19.67 23.59
C PHE A 264 -17.89 -20.05 24.90
N GLN A 265 -18.09 -21.26 25.44
CA GLN A 265 -17.33 -21.77 26.59
C GLN A 265 -16.42 -22.95 26.22
N ALA A 266 -15.48 -22.76 25.28
CA ALA A 266 -14.33 -23.65 25.15
C ALA A 266 -13.22 -23.06 24.28
N LYS A 267 -12.52 -22.00 24.73
CA LYS A 267 -11.17 -21.65 24.22
C LYS A 267 -10.41 -20.60 25.05
N ALA A 268 -10.66 -20.55 26.36
CA ALA A 268 -9.92 -19.71 27.31
C ALA A 268 -9.09 -20.57 28.27
N ALA A 269 -8.15 -21.38 27.74
CA ALA A 269 -7.27 -22.18 28.60
C ALA A 269 -5.97 -22.66 27.93
N THR A 270 -5.27 -21.82 27.15
CA THR A 270 -3.82 -22.03 26.95
C THR A 270 -3.18 -20.75 26.41
N MET A 271 -2.52 -19.98 27.28
CA MET A 271 -1.36 -19.11 26.99
C MET A 271 -0.98 -18.40 28.28
N ALA A 272 -0.35 -19.14 29.19
CA ALA A 272 0.36 -18.57 30.32
C ALA A 272 1.87 -18.58 30.02
N LYS A 273 2.48 -17.40 30.20
CA LYS A 273 3.90 -17.14 30.48
C LYS A 273 4.91 -17.32 29.34
N SER A 274 5.20 -16.19 28.68
CA SER A 274 6.59 -15.83 28.36
C SER A 274 6.83 -14.40 28.83
N ALA A 275 7.66 -14.25 29.87
CA ALA A 275 8.04 -12.97 30.43
C ALA A 275 8.92 -12.23 29.41
N ARG A 276 8.44 -11.10 28.90
CA ARG A 276 9.20 -10.17 28.06
C ARG A 276 10.03 -9.24 28.95
N THR A 277 11.32 -9.20 28.68
CA THR A 277 12.31 -8.24 29.20
C THR A 277 11.87 -6.79 28.93
N PRO A 278 12.19 -5.82 29.81
CA PRO A 278 11.78 -4.43 29.62
C PRO A 278 12.41 -3.85 28.34
N SER A 279 11.58 -3.38 27.41
CA SER A 279 12.05 -2.72 26.20
C SER A 279 12.57 -1.31 26.53
N VAL A 280 13.81 -1.04 26.13
CA VAL A 280 14.46 0.27 26.08
C VAL A 280 13.54 1.32 25.41
N PRO A 281 13.50 2.59 25.87
CA PRO A 281 12.59 3.59 25.33
C PRO A 281 12.92 3.87 23.85
N ARG A 282 12.00 3.50 22.94
CA ARG A 282 12.14 3.77 21.51
C ARG A 282 11.84 5.24 21.22
N GLY A 283 12.89 5.95 20.83
CA GLY A 283 13.00 6.82 19.64
C GLY A 283 11.80 7.68 19.23
N VAL A 284 12.11 8.97 19.00
CA VAL A 284 11.28 10.00 18.36
C VAL A 284 10.38 9.41 17.27
N GLY A 285 9.08 9.71 17.31
CA GLY A 285 8.11 9.17 16.36
C GLY A 285 8.43 9.47 14.90
N LYS A 286 7.90 8.65 13.99
CA LYS A 286 7.94 8.94 12.55
C LYS A 286 7.46 10.38 12.30
N PRO A 287 8.15 11.17 11.45
CA PRO A 287 7.72 12.53 11.13
C PRO A 287 6.29 12.53 10.60
N ILE A 288 5.47 13.45 11.12
CA ILE A 288 4.10 13.67 10.64
C ILE A 288 4.21 14.42 9.30
N PRO A 289 3.65 13.90 8.19
CA PRO A 289 3.70 14.59 6.91
C PRO A 289 2.94 15.91 6.96
N VAL A 290 3.36 16.91 6.18
CA VAL A 290 2.61 18.18 6.05
C VAL A 290 1.29 17.90 5.33
N ASN A 291 0.19 18.42 5.87
CA ASN A 291 -1.13 18.34 5.24
C ASN A 291 -1.88 19.65 5.56
N PRO A 292 -1.93 20.63 4.65
CA PRO A 292 -2.49 21.95 4.93
C PRO A 292 -3.98 21.90 5.29
N VAL A 293 -4.74 20.96 4.72
CA VAL A 293 -6.15 20.77 5.05
C VAL A 293 -6.29 20.24 6.48
N ARG A 294 -5.50 19.25 6.86
CA ARG A 294 -5.44 18.76 8.25
C ARG A 294 -5.11 19.88 9.22
N ASP A 295 -4.06 20.65 8.93
CA ASP A 295 -3.55 21.64 9.86
C ASP A 295 -4.57 22.76 10.06
N ALA A 296 -5.26 23.19 8.99
CA ALA A 296 -6.40 24.12 9.07
C ALA A 296 -7.59 23.54 9.84
N ILE A 297 -7.92 22.26 9.65
CA ILE A 297 -8.97 21.56 10.42
C ILE A 297 -8.59 21.53 11.91
N LEU A 298 -7.36 21.12 12.26
CA LEU A 298 -6.92 21.01 13.64
C LEU A 298 -6.88 22.39 14.32
N GLN A 299 -6.45 23.43 13.62
CA GLN A 299 -6.52 24.81 14.11
C GLN A 299 -7.97 25.20 14.42
N SER A 300 -8.89 24.91 13.50
CA SER A 300 -10.32 25.21 13.68
C SER A 300 -10.93 24.43 14.83
N MET A 301 -10.60 23.14 14.97
CA MET A 301 -11.07 22.27 16.05
C MET A 301 -10.55 22.70 17.43
N ASN A 302 -9.29 23.14 17.52
CA ASN A 302 -8.72 23.66 18.77
C ASN A 302 -9.41 24.95 19.25
N ALA A 303 -9.91 25.76 18.32
CA ALA A 303 -10.67 26.97 18.63
C ALA A 303 -12.18 26.70 18.85
N HIS A 304 -12.65 25.48 18.62
CA HIS A 304 -14.07 25.16 18.59
C HIS A 304 -14.68 25.00 19.98
N ALA A 305 -15.61 25.88 20.38
CA ALA A 305 -16.14 25.96 21.74
C ALA A 305 -16.83 24.67 22.26
N SER A 306 -17.37 23.85 21.36
CA SER A 306 -18.08 22.61 21.68
C SER A 306 -17.17 21.38 21.86
N PHE A 307 -15.87 21.51 21.60
CA PHE A 307 -14.91 20.42 21.69
C PHE A 307 -13.76 20.77 22.63
N ARG A 308 -13.19 19.73 23.24
CA ARG A 308 -11.90 19.79 23.93
C ARG A 308 -10.98 18.68 23.42
N PRO A 309 -9.65 18.82 23.52
CA PRO A 309 -8.74 17.70 23.25
C PRO A 309 -9.14 16.47 24.07
N HIS A 310 -9.10 15.30 23.45
CA HIS A 310 -9.47 14.05 24.11
C HIS A 310 -8.43 13.69 25.20
N PRO A 311 -8.83 13.17 26.38
CA PRO A 311 -7.89 12.83 27.45
C PRO A 311 -6.77 11.85 27.04
N SER A 312 -7.03 10.95 26.09
CA SER A 312 -6.03 10.03 25.54
C SER A 312 -4.91 10.70 24.73
N GLU A 313 -5.03 11.99 24.37
CA GLU A 313 -3.95 12.76 23.71
C GLU A 313 -2.78 13.04 24.67
N THR A 314 -3.05 13.19 25.96
CA THR A 314 -2.04 13.56 26.96
C THR A 314 -1.36 12.36 27.61
N ILE A 315 -1.85 11.14 27.35
CA ILE A 315 -1.28 9.90 27.90
C ILE A 315 -0.04 9.51 27.08
N VAL A 316 1.08 9.24 27.76
CA VAL A 316 2.32 8.74 27.13
C VAL A 316 2.00 7.45 26.35
N GLY A 317 2.19 7.50 25.03
CA GLY A 317 1.88 6.37 24.15
C GLY A 317 0.40 6.21 23.79
N GLY A 318 -0.45 7.19 24.11
CA GLY A 318 -1.86 7.27 23.72
C GLY A 318 -2.05 7.41 22.21
N THR A 319 -2.54 8.55 21.74
CA THR A 319 -2.92 8.78 20.33
C THR A 319 -1.78 9.37 19.48
N LYS A 320 -0.65 8.67 19.39
CA LYS A 320 0.54 9.17 18.67
C LYS A 320 0.25 9.58 17.21
N TYR A 321 -0.64 8.86 16.52
CA TYR A 321 -0.93 9.07 15.10
C TYR A 321 -2.34 9.58 14.79
N VAL A 322 -3.12 9.97 15.81
CA VAL A 322 -4.41 10.63 15.60
C VAL A 322 -4.49 11.87 16.47
N SER A 323 -5.28 12.86 16.08
CA SER A 323 -5.71 13.96 16.95
C SER A 323 -7.17 13.76 17.26
N ALA A 324 -7.51 13.52 18.52
CA ALA A 324 -8.85 13.26 18.98
C ALA A 324 -9.42 14.40 19.81
N PHE A 325 -10.71 14.64 19.65
CA PHE A 325 -11.49 15.67 20.33
C PHE A 325 -12.73 15.04 20.93
N LEU A 326 -13.12 15.49 22.13
CA LEU A 326 -14.34 15.06 22.80
C LEU A 326 -15.33 16.23 22.84
N GLY A 327 -16.51 16.00 22.26
CA GLY A 327 -17.61 16.95 22.28
C GLY A 327 -18.25 17.05 23.66
N ARG A 328 -18.93 18.16 23.95
CA ARG A 328 -19.68 18.35 25.23
C ARG A 328 -20.75 17.28 25.47
N ASN A 329 -21.27 16.65 24.41
CA ASN A 329 -22.21 15.53 24.48
C ASN A 329 -21.54 14.15 24.65
N GLY A 330 -20.23 14.11 24.90
CA GLY A 330 -19.47 12.86 25.08
C GLY A 330 -19.16 12.12 23.78
N ARG A 331 -19.49 12.67 22.60
CA ARG A 331 -19.13 12.06 21.31
C ARG A 331 -17.72 12.49 20.90
N ALA A 332 -16.91 11.53 20.48
CA ALA A 332 -15.56 11.79 20.02
C ALA A 332 -15.48 11.94 18.49
N ILE A 333 -14.50 12.73 18.05
CA ILE A 333 -14.03 12.85 16.67
C ILE A 333 -12.53 12.62 16.68
N ALA A 334 -11.98 11.96 15.66
CA ALA A 334 -10.53 11.87 15.49
C ALA A 334 -10.07 12.12 14.05
N PHE A 335 -8.86 12.64 13.91
CA PHE A 335 -8.21 12.93 12.63
C PHE A 335 -6.90 12.13 12.53
N ASP A 336 -6.66 11.43 11.41
CA ASP A 336 -5.40 10.70 11.22
C ASP A 336 -4.25 11.66 10.89
N LYS A 337 -3.20 11.70 11.73
CA LYS A 337 -2.04 12.58 11.51
C LYS A 337 -1.11 12.02 10.44
N ALA A 338 -1.12 10.71 10.17
CA ALA A 338 -0.15 10.07 9.29
C ALA A 338 -0.48 10.15 7.79
N VAL A 339 -1.55 10.85 7.41
CA VAL A 339 -2.02 10.92 6.01
C VAL A 339 -1.63 12.24 5.35
N ALA A 340 -0.87 12.16 4.25
CA ALA A 340 -0.37 13.32 3.52
C ALA A 340 -1.39 13.92 2.51
N THR A 341 -2.40 13.15 2.10
CA THR A 341 -3.32 13.54 1.02
C THR A 341 -4.72 13.86 1.55
N LYS A 342 -5.65 12.92 1.47
CA LYS A 342 -7.04 13.11 1.91
C LYS A 342 -7.13 12.94 3.42
N GLN A 343 -7.41 14.02 4.14
CA GLN A 343 -7.47 13.99 5.60
C GLN A 343 -8.68 13.16 6.07
N PRO A 344 -8.47 12.00 6.73
CA PRO A 344 -9.56 11.23 7.27
C PRO A 344 -10.07 11.86 8.56
N MET A 345 -11.39 11.95 8.67
CA MET A 345 -12.12 12.31 9.87
C MET A 345 -12.97 11.12 10.32
N TRP A 346 -12.83 10.74 11.59
CA TRP A 346 -13.44 9.56 12.19
C TRP A 346 -14.45 9.97 13.25
N PHE A 347 -15.61 9.31 13.27
CA PHE A 347 -16.63 9.44 14.29
C PHE A 347 -17.47 8.16 14.32
N ARG A 348 -18.26 7.97 15.38
CA ARG A 348 -19.19 6.83 15.48
C ARG A 348 -20.20 6.88 14.34
N ASP A 349 -20.48 5.71 13.78
CA ASP A 349 -21.49 5.56 12.74
C ASP A 349 -22.89 5.95 13.24
N ASP A 350 -23.55 6.81 12.47
CA ASP A 350 -24.81 7.47 12.82
C ASP A 350 -25.56 7.79 11.51
N PRO A 351 -26.81 7.31 11.34
CA PRO A 351 -27.61 7.59 10.14
C PRO A 351 -27.74 9.07 9.80
N HIS A 352 -27.88 9.94 10.80
CA HIS A 352 -28.00 11.38 10.59
C HIS A 352 -26.71 11.97 10.00
N LEU A 353 -25.56 11.48 10.44
CA LEU A 353 -24.27 11.92 9.90
C LEU A 353 -24.08 11.44 8.46
N ARG A 354 -24.60 10.26 8.07
CA ARG A 354 -24.56 9.78 6.69
C ARG A 354 -25.35 10.70 5.76
N GLU A 355 -26.58 11.02 6.14
CA GLU A 355 -27.45 11.95 5.39
C GLU A 355 -26.78 13.32 5.24
N LEU A 356 -26.16 13.83 6.31
CA LEU A 356 -25.40 15.07 6.24
C LEU A 356 -24.22 14.98 5.28
N MET A 357 -23.46 13.88 5.27
CA MET A 357 -22.32 13.72 4.35
C MET A 357 -22.80 13.73 2.90
N ASP A 358 -23.91 13.05 2.60
CA ASP A 358 -24.53 13.04 1.27
C ASP A 358 -24.97 14.46 0.86
N LYS A 359 -25.64 15.19 1.77
CA LYS A 359 -26.06 16.59 1.55
C LYS A 359 -24.88 17.53 1.30
N LEU A 360 -23.79 17.36 2.06
CA LEU A 360 -22.57 18.14 1.91
C LEU A 360 -21.69 17.65 0.73
N ARG A 361 -22.05 16.53 0.09
CA ARG A 361 -21.24 15.84 -0.91
C ARG A 361 -19.82 15.51 -0.44
N VAL A 362 -19.68 15.25 0.86
CA VAL A 362 -18.41 14.83 1.46
C VAL A 362 -18.27 13.32 1.30
N PRO A 363 -17.21 12.81 0.62
CA PRO A 363 -17.01 11.38 0.51
C PRO A 363 -16.85 10.73 1.89
N PHE A 364 -17.51 9.61 2.12
CA PHE A 364 -17.37 8.85 3.37
C PHE A 364 -17.49 7.34 3.14
N VAL A 365 -16.98 6.57 4.10
CA VAL A 365 -17.02 5.10 4.08
C VAL A 365 -17.38 4.58 5.46
N GLY A 366 -18.29 3.60 5.51
CA GLY A 366 -18.59 2.84 6.72
C GLY A 366 -17.46 1.90 7.11
N TYR A 367 -17.16 1.86 8.40
CA TYR A 367 -16.12 1.02 9.00
C TYR A 367 -16.71 0.18 10.14
N PRO A 368 -17.08 -1.07 9.88
CA PRO A 368 -17.63 -1.93 10.91
C PRO A 368 -16.53 -2.35 11.92
N PRO A 369 -16.88 -2.77 13.15
CA PRO A 369 -15.94 -3.02 14.24
C PRO A 369 -14.77 -3.96 13.90
N GLU A 370 -15.05 -4.98 13.09
CA GLU A 370 -14.14 -6.04 12.67
C GLU A 370 -13.15 -5.61 11.56
N LYS A 371 -13.43 -4.49 10.89
CA LYS A 371 -12.55 -3.98 9.84
C LYS A 371 -11.32 -3.33 10.46
N GLY A 372 -10.15 -3.80 10.05
CA GLY A 372 -8.87 -3.25 10.50
C GLY A 372 -8.79 -1.72 10.32
N ARG A 373 -8.47 -1.02 11.41
CA ARG A 373 -8.38 0.45 11.51
C ARG A 373 -7.10 0.86 12.22
N ASN A 374 -6.77 2.16 12.19
CA ASN A 374 -5.61 2.70 12.91
C ASN A 374 -5.72 2.32 14.39
N SER A 375 -4.73 1.61 14.93
CA SER A 375 -4.77 1.07 16.30
C SER A 375 -4.84 2.15 17.38
N ASN A 376 -4.55 3.41 17.05
CA ASN A 376 -4.74 4.54 17.97
C ASN A 376 -6.22 4.93 18.12
N LEU A 377 -7.08 4.61 17.15
CA LEU A 377 -8.52 4.81 17.28
C LEU A 377 -9.11 3.86 18.33
N SER A 378 -8.58 2.64 18.43
CA SER A 378 -9.01 1.67 19.46
C SER A 378 -8.63 2.09 20.89
N LYS A 379 -7.79 3.13 21.06
CA LYS A 379 -7.46 3.70 22.38
C LYS A 379 -8.44 4.77 22.84
N LEU A 380 -9.45 5.06 22.02
CA LEU A 380 -10.55 5.96 22.34
C LEU A 380 -11.74 5.09 22.72
N ALA A 381 -12.22 5.19 23.96
CA ALA A 381 -13.31 4.37 24.47
C ALA A 381 -14.62 4.56 23.67
N GLU A 382 -14.77 5.74 23.07
CA GLU A 382 -15.86 6.10 22.18
C GLU A 382 -15.84 5.32 20.86
N PHE A 383 -14.68 4.77 20.46
CA PHE A 383 -14.46 4.10 19.18
C PHE A 383 -14.15 2.61 19.32
N GLU A 384 -13.60 2.17 20.45
CA GLU A 384 -13.26 0.78 20.71
C GLU A 384 -14.48 -0.14 20.51
N GLY A 385 -14.33 -1.19 19.69
CA GLY A 385 -15.39 -2.16 19.40
C GLY A 385 -16.61 -1.62 18.64
N LYS A 386 -16.62 -0.34 18.24
CA LYS A 386 -17.80 0.31 17.64
C LYS A 386 -17.67 0.49 16.12
N ALA A 387 -18.80 0.54 15.42
CA ALA A 387 -18.84 0.95 14.02
C ALA A 387 -18.54 2.44 13.90
N LEU A 388 -17.74 2.80 12.90
CA LEU A 388 -17.30 4.17 12.64
C LEU A 388 -17.67 4.58 11.21
N LEU A 389 -17.74 5.89 11.01
CA LEU A 389 -17.67 6.51 9.70
C LEU A 389 -16.30 7.14 9.51
N ARG A 390 -15.79 7.05 8.28
CA ARG A 390 -14.57 7.71 7.83
C ARG A 390 -14.93 8.68 6.72
N ALA A 391 -15.02 9.97 7.04
CA ALA A 391 -15.27 11.05 6.10
C ALA A 391 -13.97 11.68 5.58
N PHE A 392 -14.03 12.32 4.42
CA PHE A 392 -12.89 12.97 3.76
C PHE A 392 -13.21 14.43 3.38
N PRO A 393 -13.38 15.32 4.36
CA PRO A 393 -13.60 16.75 4.09
C PRO A 393 -12.42 17.31 3.30
N GLN A 394 -12.70 18.17 2.32
CA GLN A 394 -11.70 18.84 1.50
C GLN A 394 -11.30 20.20 2.09
N THR A 395 -12.11 20.74 3.01
CA THR A 395 -11.87 22.04 3.65
C THR A 395 -12.09 22.00 5.16
N ALA A 396 -11.51 22.95 5.88
CA ALA A 396 -11.78 23.14 7.30
C ALA A 396 -13.27 23.45 7.56
N ALA A 397 -13.89 24.27 6.72
CA ALA A 397 -15.31 24.61 6.84
C ALA A 397 -16.23 23.40 6.73
N GLU A 398 -15.94 22.46 5.81
CA GLU A 398 -16.65 21.18 5.74
C GLU A 398 -16.47 20.38 7.02
N ALA A 399 -15.23 20.20 7.49
CA ALA A 399 -14.94 19.45 8.71
C ALA A 399 -15.66 20.02 9.94
N ILE A 400 -15.74 21.36 10.07
CA ILE A 400 -16.45 22.01 11.16
C ILE A 400 -17.96 21.76 11.08
N LYS A 401 -18.59 21.84 9.90
CA LYS A 401 -20.02 21.48 9.75
C LYS A 401 -20.31 20.04 10.20
N ILE A 402 -19.39 19.12 9.89
CA ILE A 402 -19.49 17.72 10.35
C ILE A 402 -19.34 17.66 11.87
N ALA A 403 -18.36 18.36 12.43
CA ALA A 403 -18.11 18.38 13.86
C ALA A 403 -19.31 18.96 14.65
N ASP A 404 -19.90 20.05 14.16
CA ASP A 404 -21.12 20.65 14.71
C ASP A 404 -22.27 19.65 14.74
N ALA A 405 -22.46 18.88 13.67
CA ALA A 405 -23.51 17.86 13.64
C ALA A 405 -23.27 16.72 14.65
N VAL A 406 -22.00 16.32 14.86
CA VAL A 406 -21.65 15.33 15.88
C VAL A 406 -22.02 15.81 17.29
N VAL A 407 -21.83 17.10 17.60
CA VAL A 407 -22.20 17.65 18.93
C VAL A 407 -23.68 18.03 19.04
N SER A 408 -24.32 18.38 17.93
CA SER A 408 -25.73 18.78 17.89
C SER A 408 -26.69 17.60 17.91
N GLY A 409 -26.18 16.37 17.77
CA GLY A 409 -26.98 15.15 17.74
C GLY A 409 -28.06 15.15 18.82
N VAL A 410 -29.32 15.17 18.37
CA VAL A 410 -30.51 15.04 19.22
C VAL A 410 -30.30 13.82 20.11
N PRO A 411 -30.46 13.94 21.44
CA PRO A 411 -30.33 12.78 22.32
C PRO A 411 -31.37 11.73 21.91
N THR A 412 -30.91 10.59 21.38
CA THR A 412 -31.71 9.38 21.36
C THR A 412 -31.94 9.02 22.82
N GLY A 413 -33.14 9.32 23.33
CA GLY A 413 -33.57 8.91 24.64
C GLY A 413 -33.53 7.39 24.76
N LEU A 414 -33.15 6.97 25.98
CA LEU A 414 -33.02 5.61 26.53
C LEU A 414 -31.73 4.87 26.20
#